data_AF-A0A960STH3-F1
#
_entry.id   AF-A0A960STH3-F1
#
_cell.length_a   1.000
_cell.length_b   1.000
_cell.length_c   1.000
_cell.angle_alpha   90.00
_cell.angle_beta   90.00
_cell.angle_gamma   90.00
#
_symmetry.space_group_name_H-M   'P 1'
#
loop_
_entity.id
_entity.type
_entity.pdbx_description
1 polymer ?
#
loop_
_entity_poly.entity_id
_entity_poly.type
_entity_poly.pdbx_seq_one_letter_code
_entity_poly.pdbx_strand_id
1 'polypeptide(L)'
;GVYEVLRPGPTPWAQVKKVGNQTFAVLGALLNSRNTGIKPSDLSGPIGILSVMAIQTQTDFRLALSFLVLLNINLAILNLLPVPVLDGGHVLMAIIEKLRGRPLSLRFVEYTTTAFAVMLIGFMLYVSFFDVRKFPLFKALLESTSQTEQVIRPASTNEPASVP
;
A
#
# COMPACT_ATOMS: atom_id res chain seq x y z
N GLY A 1 28.26 11.62 -36.05
CA GLY A 1 27.18 12.12 -35.18
C GLY A 1 27.69 12.09 -33.77
N VAL A 2 27.63 13.21 -33.06
CA VAL A 2 28.10 13.35 -31.68
C VAL A 2 27.19 12.51 -30.78
N TYR A 3 27.76 11.55 -30.04
CA TYR A 3 27.00 10.77 -29.07
C TYR A 3 26.69 11.66 -27.87
N GLU A 4 25.42 12.02 -27.70
CA GLU A 4 24.94 12.71 -26.50
C GLU A 4 24.77 11.65 -25.40
N VAL A 5 25.72 11.61 -24.46
CA VAL A 5 25.67 10.69 -23.32
C VAL A 5 24.48 11.10 -22.44
N LEU A 6 23.38 10.36 -22.53
CA LEU A 6 22.25 10.49 -21.61
C LEU A 6 22.78 10.26 -20.19
N ARG A 7 22.76 11.32 -19.38
CA ARG A 7 23.21 11.28 -17.99
C ARG A 7 22.47 10.17 -17.25
N PRO A 8 23.16 9.38 -16.40
CA PRO A 8 22.50 8.35 -15.62
C PRO A 8 21.44 9.03 -14.75
N GLY A 9 20.25 8.41 -14.68
CA GLY A 9 19.17 8.84 -13.80
C GLY A 9 19.63 8.97 -12.34
N PRO A 10 18.76 9.47 -11.43
CA PRO A 10 19.14 9.72 -10.04
C PRO A 10 19.81 8.48 -9.46
N THR A 11 21.00 8.67 -8.88
CA THR A 11 21.79 7.58 -8.33
C THR A 11 20.95 6.75 -7.36
N PRO A 12 21.21 5.44 -7.20
CA PRO A 12 20.46 4.60 -6.24
C PRO A 12 20.36 5.25 -4.86
N TRP A 13 21.43 5.94 -4.42
CA TRP A 13 21.44 6.71 -3.19
C TRP A 13 20.55 7.95 -3.19
N ALA A 14 20.39 8.61 -4.33
CA ALA A 14 19.41 9.69 -4.47
C ALA A 14 17.97 9.17 -4.38
N GLN A 15 17.70 7.96 -4.89
CA GLN A 15 16.38 7.32 -4.79
C GLN A 15 16.06 6.90 -3.35
N VAL A 16 17.02 6.25 -2.66
CA VAL A 16 16.89 5.89 -1.24
C VAL A 16 16.64 7.11 -0.36
N LYS A 17 17.39 8.20 -0.57
CA LYS A 17 17.19 9.46 0.17
C LYS A 17 15.82 10.08 -0.12
N LYS A 18 15.37 10.04 -1.38
CA LYS A 18 14.06 10.56 -1.78
C LYS A 18 12.94 9.79 -1.09
N VAL A 19 12.98 8.46 -1.12
CA VAL A 19 12.01 7.59 -0.47
C VAL A 19 12.04 7.79 1.04
N GLY A 20 13.24 7.85 1.65
CA GLY A 20 13.38 8.13 3.08
C GLY A 20 12.70 9.45 3.49
N ASN A 21 12.98 10.53 2.77
CA ASN A 21 12.36 11.83 3.03
C ASN A 21 10.84 11.80 2.88
N GLN A 22 10.32 11.07 1.89
CA GLN A 22 8.88 10.91 1.68
C GLN A 22 8.23 10.10 2.81
N THR A 23 8.88 9.03 3.27
CA THR A 23 8.41 8.23 4.41
C THR A 23 8.37 9.07 5.69
N PHE A 24 9.40 9.87 5.97
CA PHE A 24 9.41 10.76 7.13
C PHE A 24 8.35 11.86 7.04
N ALA A 25 8.10 12.40 5.85
CA ALA A 25 7.03 13.38 5.63
C ALA A 25 5.64 12.77 5.89
N VAL A 26 5.39 11.53 5.44
CA VAL A 26 4.14 10.80 5.69
C VAL A 26 4.00 10.46 7.18
N LEU A 27 5.06 9.98 7.83
CA LEU A 27 5.06 9.72 9.28
C LEU A 27 4.78 10.99 10.08
N GLY A 28 5.40 12.12 9.71
CA GLY A 28 5.14 13.42 10.31
C GLY A 28 3.71 13.91 10.07
N ALA A 29 3.18 13.70 8.88
CA ALA A 29 1.80 14.03 8.54
C ALA A 29 0.76 13.17 9.28
N LEU A 30 1.09 11.90 9.57
CA LEU A 30 0.28 11.00 10.38
C LEU A 30 0.31 11.38 11.86
N LEU A 31 1.49 11.76 12.38
CA LEU A 31 1.65 12.24 13.75
C LEU A 31 0.91 13.57 13.98
N ASN A 32 0.78 14.39 12.94
CA ASN A 32 0.01 15.64 12.94
C ASN A 32 -1.31 15.54 12.16
N SER A 33 -1.90 14.33 12.12
CA SER A 33 -3.07 13.98 11.28
C SER A 33 -4.30 14.86 11.51
N ARG A 34 -4.41 15.54 12.66
CA ARG A 34 -5.49 16.50 12.93
C ARG A 34 -5.49 17.72 11.99
N ASN A 35 -4.36 18.07 11.36
CA ASN A 35 -4.24 19.22 10.46
C ASN A 35 -4.10 18.86 8.96
N THR A 36 -3.88 17.59 8.60
CA THR A 36 -3.58 17.17 7.22
C THR A 36 -4.75 16.49 6.51
N GLY A 37 -5.82 16.14 7.23
CA GLY A 37 -7.04 15.58 6.65
C GLY A 37 -6.94 14.15 6.12
N ILE A 38 -5.75 13.52 6.21
CA ILE A 38 -5.55 12.12 5.84
C ILE A 38 -6.23 11.27 6.90
N LYS A 39 -7.34 10.64 6.52
CA LYS A 39 -8.09 9.76 7.39
C LYS A 39 -7.53 8.35 7.28
N PRO A 40 -7.60 7.54 8.35
CA PRO A 40 -7.34 6.10 8.26
C PRO A 40 -8.18 5.39 7.19
N SER A 41 -9.29 5.99 6.75
CA SER A 41 -10.13 5.52 5.65
C SER A 41 -9.50 5.66 4.26
N ASP A 42 -8.49 6.51 4.10
CA ASP A 42 -7.79 6.76 2.83
C ASP A 42 -6.62 5.78 2.62
N LEU A 43 -6.26 5.04 3.67
CA LEU A 43 -5.36 3.91 3.58
C LEU A 43 -6.14 2.73 3.00
N SER A 44 -5.74 2.29 1.80
CA SER A 44 -6.28 1.07 1.19
C SER A 44 -6.01 -0.11 2.12
N GLY A 45 -7.06 -0.63 2.75
CA GLY A 45 -6.97 -1.86 3.52
C GLY A 45 -6.76 -3.09 2.61
N PRO A 46 -6.67 -4.30 3.19
CA PRO A 46 -6.33 -5.52 2.45
C PRO A 46 -7.23 -5.76 1.23
N ILE A 47 -8.54 -5.50 1.38
CA ILE A 47 -9.53 -5.64 0.29
C ILE A 47 -9.29 -4.58 -0.80
N GLY A 48 -8.97 -3.33 -0.40
CA GLY A 48 -8.61 -2.26 -1.33
C GLY A 48 -7.37 -2.59 -2.15
N ILE A 49 -6.32 -3.11 -1.50
CA ILE A 49 -5.09 -3.55 -2.18
C ILE A 49 -5.39 -4.66 -3.19
N LEU A 50 -6.19 -5.67 -2.81
CA LEU A 50 -6.61 -6.75 -3.71
C LEU A 50 -7.41 -6.23 -4.90
N SER A 51 -8.29 -5.24 -4.68
CA SER A 51 -9.09 -4.65 -5.76
C SER A 51 -8.22 -3.91 -6.79
N VAL A 52 -7.24 -3.13 -6.33
CA VAL A 52 -6.30 -2.42 -7.21
C VAL A 52 -5.46 -3.43 -8.00
N MET A 53 -5.00 -4.50 -7.36
CA MET A 53 -4.27 -5.57 -8.02
C MET A 53 -5.13 -6.24 -9.11
N ALA A 54 -6.40 -6.55 -8.82
CA ALA A 54 -7.32 -7.19 -9.76
C ALA A 54 -7.67 -6.31 -10.98
N ILE A 55 -7.72 -4.99 -10.80
CA ILE A 55 -7.92 -4.04 -11.91
C ILE A 55 -6.65 -3.98 -12.78
N GLN A 56 -5.47 -3.91 -12.16
CA GLN A 56 -4.21 -3.79 -12.90
C GLN A 56 -3.87 -5.07 -13.69
N THR A 57 -4.16 -6.26 -13.16
CA THR A 57 -3.92 -7.53 -13.88
C THR A 57 -4.77 -7.68 -15.14
N GLN A 58 -6.00 -7.16 -15.13
CA GLN A 58 -6.88 -7.19 -16.29
C GLN A 58 -6.53 -6.13 -17.36
N THR A 59 -5.76 -5.10 -16.98
CA THR A 59 -5.37 -4.02 -17.89
C THR A 59 -4.06 -4.32 -18.61
N ASP A 60 -2.98 -4.60 -17.87
CA ASP A 60 -1.66 -4.98 -18.41
C ASP A 60 -0.85 -5.71 -17.32
N PHE A 61 -0.32 -6.89 -17.63
CA PHE A 61 0.52 -7.66 -16.71
C PHE A 61 1.75 -6.87 -16.20
N ARG A 62 2.31 -5.95 -17.00
CA ARG A 62 3.42 -5.08 -16.56
C ARG A 62 3.01 -4.10 -15.46
N LEU A 63 1.78 -3.61 -15.48
CA LEU A 63 1.26 -2.74 -14.42
C LEU A 63 1.12 -3.53 -13.12
N ALA A 64 0.54 -4.73 -13.19
CA ALA A 64 0.44 -5.63 -12.04
C ALA A 64 1.82 -5.95 -11.43
N LEU A 65 2.83 -6.24 -12.27
CA LEU A 65 4.19 -6.50 -11.79
C LEU A 65 4.80 -5.27 -11.12
N SER A 66 4.61 -4.08 -11.70
CA SER A 66 5.10 -2.81 -11.14
C SER A 66 4.43 -2.50 -9.79
N PHE A 67 3.13 -2.74 -9.67
CA PHE A 67 2.39 -2.62 -8.43
C PHE A 67 2.87 -3.62 -7.37
N LEU A 68 3.16 -4.87 -7.77
CA LEU A 68 3.70 -5.89 -6.88
C LEU A 68 5.10 -5.52 -6.36
N VAL A 69 5.97 -4.98 -7.22
CA VAL A 69 7.29 -4.47 -6.81
C VAL A 69 7.13 -3.35 -5.79
N LEU A 70 6.25 -2.37 -6.06
CA LEU A 70 5.96 -1.28 -5.13
C LEU A 70 5.45 -1.82 -3.78
N LEU A 71 4.51 -2.75 -3.80
CA LEU A 71 3.94 -3.38 -2.61
C LEU A 71 5.02 -4.08 -1.78
N ASN A 72 5.89 -4.86 -2.42
CA ASN A 72 6.97 -5.58 -1.74
C ASN A 72 8.02 -4.64 -1.13
N ILE A 73 8.39 -3.57 -1.84
CA ILE A 73 9.30 -2.55 -1.30
C ILE A 73 8.70 -1.89 -0.05
N ASN A 74 7.41 -1.53 -0.11
CA ASN A 74 6.72 -0.98 1.05
C ASN A 74 6.68 -1.97 2.21
N LEU A 75 6.41 -3.25 1.94
CA LEU A 75 6.41 -4.30 2.97
C LEU A 75 7.79 -4.47 3.60
N ALA A 76 8.86 -4.44 2.80
CA ALA A 76 10.23 -4.52 3.28
C ALA A 76 10.60 -3.33 4.17
N ILE A 77 10.21 -2.11 3.77
CA ILE A 77 10.43 -0.89 4.57
C ILE A 77 9.66 -0.98 5.90
N LEU A 78 8.39 -1.40 5.86
CA LEU A 78 7.57 -1.56 7.06
C LEU A 78 8.17 -2.63 7.99
N ASN A 79 8.65 -3.76 7.45
CA ASN A 79 9.31 -4.81 8.22
C ASN A 79 10.61 -4.38 8.88
N LEU A 80 11.28 -3.36 8.35
CA LEU A 80 12.50 -2.80 8.96
C LEU A 80 12.21 -1.80 10.09
N LEU A 81 10.94 -1.38 10.27
CA LEU A 81 10.58 -0.47 11.35
C LEU A 81 10.86 -1.11 12.73
N PRO A 82 11.16 -0.29 13.75
CA PRO A 82 11.44 -0.75 15.12
C PRO A 82 10.16 -1.20 15.87
N VAL A 83 9.38 -2.08 15.26
CA VAL A 83 8.15 -2.63 15.84
C VAL A 83 8.46 -4.04 16.37
N PRO A 84 8.27 -4.33 17.67
CA PRO A 84 8.70 -5.59 18.33
C PRO A 84 8.20 -6.92 17.72
N VAL A 85 7.24 -6.88 16.80
CA VAL A 85 6.63 -8.04 16.13
C VAL A 85 7.19 -8.23 14.71
N LEU A 86 7.81 -7.19 14.15
CA LEU A 86 8.41 -7.22 12.82
C LEU A 86 9.92 -7.48 12.97
N ASP A 87 10.56 -7.92 11.88
CA ASP A 87 11.99 -8.25 11.86
C ASP A 87 12.87 -7.10 12.38
N GLY A 88 12.54 -5.86 12.05
CA GLY A 88 13.22 -4.65 12.52
C GLY A 88 13.15 -4.44 14.04
N GLY A 89 12.12 -4.94 14.72
CA GLY A 89 12.03 -4.91 16.17
C GLY A 89 13.05 -5.82 16.85
N HIS A 90 13.25 -7.02 16.31
CA HIS A 90 14.28 -7.94 16.80
C HIS A 90 15.68 -7.37 16.55
N VAL A 91 15.91 -6.78 15.38
CA VAL A 91 17.17 -6.07 15.06
C VAL A 91 17.41 -4.92 16.03
N LEU A 92 16.39 -4.11 16.34
CA LEU A 92 16.51 -3.02 17.31
C LEU A 92 16.85 -3.55 18.71
N MET A 93 16.18 -4.59 19.18
CA MET A 93 16.44 -5.18 20.50
C MET A 93 17.87 -5.71 20.60
N ALA A 94 18.37 -6.36 19.54
CA ALA A 94 19.76 -6.83 19.46
C ALA A 94 20.77 -5.66 19.45
N ILE A 95 20.45 -4.55 18.76
CA ILE A 95 21.26 -3.33 18.79
C ILE A 95 21.30 -2.75 20.20
N ILE A 96 20.14 -2.63 20.87
CA ILE A 96 20.04 -2.14 22.25
C ILE A 96 20.85 -3.00 23.21
N GLU A 97 20.78 -4.32 23.07
CA GLU A 97 21.55 -5.28 23.85
C GLU A 97 23.06 -5.09 23.64
N LYS A 98 23.50 -4.94 22.38
CA LYS A 98 24.89 -4.66 22.04
C LYS A 98 25.39 -3.34 22.61
N LEU A 99 24.59 -2.27 22.57
CA LEU A 99 24.96 -0.97 23.15
C LEU A 99 25.01 -1.01 24.69
N ARG A 100 24.09 -1.75 25.31
CA ARG A 100 23.99 -1.81 26.78
C ARG A 100 24.98 -2.82 27.39
N GLY A 101 25.59 -3.68 26.58
CA GLY A 101 26.56 -4.69 27.01
C GLY A 101 25.99 -5.76 27.95
N ARG A 102 24.66 -5.82 28.11
CA ARG A 102 23.96 -6.81 28.95
C ARG A 102 22.67 -7.28 28.27
N PRO A 103 22.36 -8.59 28.38
CA PRO A 103 21.21 -9.18 27.72
C PRO A 103 19.90 -8.52 28.17
N LEU A 104 18.97 -8.37 27.24
CA LEU A 104 17.58 -8.06 27.60
C LEU A 104 17.01 -9.23 28.40
N SER A 105 16.23 -8.96 29.43
CA SER A 105 15.52 -10.03 30.13
C SER A 105 14.56 -10.71 29.17
N LEU A 106 14.67 -12.03 29.02
CA LEU A 106 13.84 -12.83 28.11
C LEU A 106 12.34 -12.54 28.29
N ARG A 107 11.89 -12.45 29.54
CA ARG A 107 10.52 -12.09 29.89
C ARG A 107 10.08 -10.75 29.30
N PHE A 108 10.94 -9.73 29.31
CA PHE A 108 10.60 -8.41 28.75
C PHE A 108 10.44 -8.46 27.23
N VAL A 109 11.30 -9.21 26.54
CA VAL A 109 11.21 -9.40 25.09
C VAL A 109 9.92 -10.14 24.74
N GLU A 110 9.66 -11.27 25.41
CA GLU A 110 8.44 -12.06 25.23
C GLU A 110 7.18 -11.24 25.49
N TYR A 111 7.08 -10.56 26.64
CA TYR A 111 5.92 -9.72 26.96
C TYR A 111 5.71 -8.60 25.93
N THR A 112 6.79 -7.92 25.52
CA THR A 112 6.69 -6.81 24.55
C THR A 112 6.25 -7.31 23.19
N THR A 113 6.86 -8.39 22.68
CA THR A 113 6.51 -8.98 21.39
C THR A 113 5.09 -9.56 21.41
N THR A 114 4.69 -10.30 22.44
CA THR A 114 3.33 -10.83 22.56
C THR A 114 2.28 -9.73 22.68
N ALA A 115 2.52 -8.69 23.50
CA ALA A 115 1.59 -7.59 23.64
C ALA A 115 1.37 -6.84 22.32
N PHE A 116 2.46 -6.52 21.61
CA PHE A 116 2.36 -5.91 20.28
C PHE A 116 1.72 -6.85 19.25
N ALA A 117 1.96 -8.17 19.31
CA ALA A 117 1.39 -9.13 18.37
C ALA A 117 -0.13 -9.19 18.54
N VAL A 118 -0.60 -9.30 19.78
CA VAL A 118 -2.03 -9.28 20.12
C VAL A 118 -2.66 -7.95 19.70
N MET A 119 -2.00 -6.82 19.96
CA MET A 119 -2.46 -5.51 19.51
C MET A 119 -2.59 -5.43 17.98
N LEU A 120 -1.57 -5.89 17.25
CA LEU A 120 -1.53 -5.85 15.79
C LEU A 120 -2.61 -6.76 15.19
N ILE A 121 -2.73 -8.00 15.67
CA ILE A 121 -3.80 -8.92 15.24
C ILE A 121 -5.17 -8.30 15.53
N GLY A 122 -5.37 -7.73 16.72
CA GLY A 122 -6.61 -7.05 17.08
C GLY A 122 -6.92 -5.87 16.15
N PHE A 123 -5.92 -5.07 15.80
CA PHE A 123 -6.04 -3.98 14.84
C PHE A 123 -6.37 -4.50 13.43
N MET A 124 -5.75 -5.59 13.00
CA MET A 124 -5.97 -6.21 11.69
C MET A 124 -7.40 -6.75 11.57
N LEU A 125 -7.93 -7.37 12.64
CA LEU A 125 -9.33 -7.78 12.74
C LEU A 125 -10.29 -6.59 12.74
N TYR A 126 -9.96 -5.53 13.48
CA TYR A 126 -10.74 -4.29 13.51
C TYR A 126 -10.86 -3.70 12.10
N VAL A 127 -9.73 -3.44 11.42
CA VAL A 127 -9.73 -2.88 10.06
C VAL A 127 -10.48 -3.79 9.09
N SER A 128 -10.25 -5.11 9.15
CA SER A 128 -10.94 -6.07 8.29
C SER A 128 -12.46 -6.04 8.48
N PHE A 129 -12.94 -5.92 9.71
CA PHE A 129 -14.38 -5.82 9.98
C PHE A 129 -15.01 -4.55 9.40
N PHE A 130 -14.30 -3.42 9.45
CA PHE A 130 -14.74 -2.18 8.83
C PHE A 130 -14.67 -2.22 7.30
N ASP A 131 -13.70 -2.92 6.72
CA ASP A 131 -13.56 -3.08 5.28
C ASP A 131 -14.62 -4.04 4.68
N VAL A 132 -15.01 -5.10 5.38
CA VAL A 132 -16.10 -6.00 4.93
C VAL A 132 -17.42 -5.24 4.76
N ARG A 133 -17.69 -4.22 5.59
CA ARG A 133 -18.87 -3.36 5.44
C ARG A 133 -18.85 -2.49 4.18
N LYS A 134 -17.67 -2.26 3.58
CA LYS A 134 -17.53 -1.55 2.30
C LYS A 134 -17.71 -2.46 1.08
N PHE A 135 -17.77 -3.79 1.26
CA PHE A 135 -17.93 -4.76 0.17
C PHE A 135 -19.22 -4.58 -0.69
N PRO A 136 -20.42 -4.28 -0.13
CA PRO A 136 -21.60 -4.03 -0.97
C PRO A 136 -21.49 -2.71 -1.77
N LEU A 137 -20.81 -1.70 -1.23
CA LEU A 137 -20.49 -0.46 -1.96
C LEU A 137 -19.52 -0.73 -3.12
N PHE A 138 -18.54 -1.60 -2.91
CA PHE A 138 -17.60 -2.04 -3.95
C PHE A 138 -18.32 -2.78 -5.09
N LYS A 139 -19.25 -3.69 -4.78
CA LYS A 139 -20.08 -4.36 -5.80
C LYS A 139 -20.89 -3.36 -6.63
N ALA A 140 -21.51 -2.37 -5.99
CA ALA A 140 -22.30 -1.34 -6.67
C ALA A 140 -21.46 -0.47 -7.62
N LEU A 141 -20.20 -0.17 -7.25
CA LEU A 141 -19.26 0.57 -8.11
C LEU A 141 -18.80 -0.25 -9.33
N LEU A 142 -18.59 -1.55 -9.16
CA LEU A 142 -18.25 -2.45 -10.27
C LEU A 142 -19.41 -2.58 -11.29
N GLU A 143 -20.65 -2.63 -10.81
CA GLU A 143 -21.85 -2.65 -11.66
C GLU A 143 -22.10 -1.33 -12.41
N SER A 144 -21.64 -0.20 -11.87
CA SER A 144 -21.82 1.12 -12.48
C SER A 144 -20.81 1.39 -13.62
N THR A 145 -19.60 0.83 -13.51
CA THR A 145 -18.56 0.99 -14.54
C THR A 145 -18.92 0.25 -15.83
N SER A 146 -19.62 -0.89 -15.75
CA SER A 146 -20.08 -1.66 -16.91
C SER A 146 -21.23 -1.00 -17.70
N GLN A 147 -21.98 -0.05 -17.12
CA GLN A 147 -23.02 0.69 -17.84
C GLN A 147 -22.49 1.90 -18.62
N THR A 148 -21.33 2.46 -18.26
CA THR A 148 -20.76 3.62 -18.97
C THR A 148 -20.23 3.23 -20.37
N GLU A 149 -19.78 1.98 -20.54
CA GLU A 149 -19.32 1.45 -21.83
C GLU A 149 -20.46 1.26 -22.86
N GLN A 150 -21.71 1.05 -22.43
CA GLN A 150 -22.85 0.92 -23.33
C GLN A 150 -23.41 2.26 -23.83
N VAL A 151 -23.14 3.37 -23.13
CA VAL A 151 -23.57 4.72 -23.56
C VAL A 151 -22.69 5.26 -24.72
N ILE A 152 -21.50 4.70 -24.94
CA ILE A 152 -20.56 5.13 -26.01
C ILE A 152 -20.76 4.34 -27.33
N ARG A 153 -21.70 3.38 -27.38
CA ARG A 153 -22.17 2.85 -28.67
C ARG A 153 -23.34 3.71 -29.15
N PRO A 154 -23.17 4.59 -30.15
CA PRO A 154 -24.30 5.32 -30.68
C PRO A 154 -25.30 4.32 -31.27
N ALA A 155 -26.53 4.42 -30.77
CA ALA A 155 -27.70 3.90 -31.46
C ALA A 155 -27.80 4.61 -32.83
N SER A 156 -27.26 3.99 -33.86
CA SER A 156 -27.57 4.36 -35.24
C SER A 156 -27.63 3.10 -36.10
N THR A 157 -28.79 2.43 -36.10
CA THR A 157 -29.45 1.93 -37.31
C THR A 157 -30.90 1.57 -36.96
N ASN A 158 -31.70 2.58 -36.59
CA ASN A 158 -33.14 2.63 -36.84
C ASN A 158 -33.29 3.95 -37.62
N GLU A 159 -33.50 4.00 -38.94
CA GLU A 159 -34.68 3.65 -39.74
C GLU A 159 -34.35 4.05 -41.21
N PRO A 160 -35.23 3.85 -42.23
CA PRO A 160 -36.10 2.72 -42.56
C PRO A 160 -35.87 2.25 -44.01
N ALA A 161 -36.48 1.12 -44.39
CA ALA A 161 -36.67 0.76 -45.79
C ALA A 161 -37.48 1.83 -46.54
N SER A 162 -36.98 2.32 -47.67
CA SER A 162 -37.83 2.80 -48.78
C SER A 162 -37.10 2.66 -50.12
N VAL A 163 -37.53 1.61 -50.83
CA VAL A 163 -37.40 1.28 -52.26
C VAL A 163 -38.41 2.19 -53.00
N PRO A 164 -38.19 2.68 -54.24
CA PRO A 164 -37.91 1.90 -55.45
C PRO A 164 -36.63 2.23 -56.21
#